data_AF-A0AAD7DV88-F1
#
_entry.id   AF-A0AAD7DV88-F1
#
_cell.length_a   1.000
_cell.length_b   1.000
_cell.length_c   1.000
_cell.angle_alpha   90.00
_cell.angle_beta   90.00
_cell.angle_gamma   90.00
#
_symmetry.space_group_name_H-M   'P 1'
#
loop_
_entity.id
_entity.type
_entity.pdbx_description
1 polymer ?
#
loop_
_entity_poly.entity_id
_entity_poly.type
_entity_poly.pdbx_seq_one_letter_code
_entity_poly.pdbx_strand_id
1 'polypeptide(L)'
;MVPIKKPKGKFNLQEAMGLSDNRQLFTELQAAVHSIALEAKIDFGLNWSQQDPGTVAKILRVAGERHTHLNAKRYPRNWATAAMLQRYINSKANPSSGVSRRRKRVTKVGRLEAERERMDVDRPLNNNQDSGPASLFADDDVPRDLSDDSEREDNELERPDEPGSVGSNSSDEGDDQLPVADD
;
A
#
# COMPACT_ATOMS: atom_id res chain seq x y z
N MET A 1 -15.72 -18.34 -16.47
CA MET A 1 -14.77 -17.39 -15.85
C MET A 1 -13.39 -18.03 -15.86
N VAL A 2 -12.39 -17.36 -16.40
CA VAL A 2 -11.00 -17.87 -16.44
C VAL A 2 -10.32 -17.53 -15.10
N PRO A 3 -9.69 -18.49 -14.41
CA PRO A 3 -8.98 -18.23 -13.17
C PRO A 3 -7.69 -17.44 -13.42
N ILE A 4 -7.51 -16.34 -12.70
CA ILE A 4 -6.34 -15.47 -12.81
C ILE A 4 -5.27 -15.98 -11.85
N LYS A 5 -4.16 -16.50 -12.37
CA LYS A 5 -3.05 -17.00 -11.53
C LYS A 5 -2.30 -15.83 -10.89
N LYS A 6 -1.76 -16.05 -9.69
CA LYS A 6 -0.90 -15.07 -9.01
C LYS A 6 0.36 -14.81 -9.87
N PRO A 7 0.68 -13.57 -10.25
CA PRO A 7 1.93 -13.25 -10.94
C PRO A 7 3.15 -13.52 -10.05
N LYS A 8 4.28 -13.84 -10.68
CA LYS A 8 5.57 -14.05 -10.01
C LYS A 8 6.34 -12.71 -9.96
N GLY A 9 7.07 -12.46 -8.89
CA GLY A 9 7.92 -11.27 -8.75
C GLY A 9 7.20 -10.02 -8.22
N LYS A 10 7.70 -8.84 -8.59
CA LYS A 10 7.10 -7.54 -8.25
C LYS A 10 6.04 -7.20 -9.30
N PHE A 11 4.84 -6.86 -8.85
CA PHE A 11 3.71 -6.55 -9.74
C PHE A 11 2.79 -5.50 -9.14
N ASN A 12 2.05 -4.82 -10.01
CA ASN A 12 0.95 -3.95 -9.60
C ASN A 12 -0.27 -4.81 -9.28
N LEU A 13 -0.76 -4.76 -8.04
CA LEU A 13 -1.87 -5.60 -7.60
C LEU A 13 -3.16 -5.36 -8.40
N GLN A 14 -3.43 -4.10 -8.74
CA GLN A 14 -4.62 -3.72 -9.52
C GLN A 14 -4.58 -4.31 -10.94
N GLU A 15 -3.43 -4.23 -11.59
CA GLU A 15 -3.21 -4.78 -12.93
C GLU A 15 -3.26 -6.32 -12.92
N ALA A 16 -2.60 -6.94 -11.94
CA ALA A 16 -2.62 -8.38 -11.73
C ALA A 16 -4.03 -8.95 -11.49
N MET A 17 -4.95 -8.14 -10.97
CA MET A 17 -6.35 -8.53 -10.78
C MET A 17 -7.23 -8.32 -12.01
N GLY A 18 -6.70 -7.72 -13.07
CA GLY A 18 -7.46 -7.32 -14.27
C GLY A 18 -8.41 -6.15 -13.99
N LEU A 19 -8.00 -5.23 -13.11
CA LEU A 19 -8.80 -4.07 -12.68
C LEU A 19 -8.12 -2.73 -13.01
N SER A 20 -7.19 -2.71 -13.96
CA SER A 20 -6.47 -1.50 -14.38
C SER A 20 -7.43 -0.37 -14.73
N ASP A 21 -8.52 -0.69 -15.44
CA ASP A 21 -9.49 0.30 -15.91
C ASP A 21 -10.51 0.70 -14.84
N ASN A 22 -10.66 -0.12 -13.79
CA ASN A 22 -11.70 0.02 -12.76
C ASN A 22 -11.08 0.31 -11.38
N ARG A 23 -10.43 1.46 -11.25
CA ARG A 23 -9.80 1.91 -10.00
C ARG A 23 -10.78 2.01 -8.81
N GLN A 24 -12.01 2.44 -9.07
CA GLN A 24 -13.05 2.57 -8.04
C GLN A 24 -13.36 1.21 -7.41
N LEU A 25 -13.61 0.19 -8.24
CA LEU A 25 -13.90 -1.18 -7.80
C LEU A 25 -12.72 -1.75 -7.00
N PHE A 26 -11.48 -1.51 -7.46
CA PHE A 26 -10.30 -1.94 -6.71
C PHE A 26 -10.23 -1.30 -5.31
N THR A 27 -10.56 -0.01 -5.20
CA THR A 27 -10.56 0.74 -3.94
C THR A 27 -11.67 0.26 -3.00
N GLU A 28 -12.85 -0.05 -3.53
CA GLU A 28 -13.97 -0.62 -2.78
C GLU A 28 -13.61 -1.99 -2.20
N LEU A 29 -13.03 -2.88 -3.03
CA LEU A 29 -12.56 -4.20 -2.57
C LEU A 29 -11.48 -4.07 -1.49
N GLN A 30 -10.57 -3.12 -1.66
CA GLN A 30 -9.54 -2.82 -0.67
C GLN A 30 -10.15 -2.38 0.68
N ALA A 31 -11.09 -1.44 0.65
CA ALA A 31 -11.80 -0.97 1.84
C ALA A 31 -12.57 -2.10 2.53
N ALA A 32 -13.20 -2.98 1.75
CA ALA A 32 -13.91 -4.14 2.27
C ALA A 32 -12.98 -5.17 2.94
N VAL A 33 -11.85 -5.51 2.32
CA VAL A 33 -10.88 -6.41 2.94
C VAL A 33 -10.34 -5.82 4.24
N HIS A 34 -10.12 -4.50 4.28
CA HIS A 34 -9.68 -3.80 5.48
C HIS A 34 -10.74 -3.82 6.59
N SER A 35 -12.03 -3.60 6.27
CA SER A 35 -13.10 -3.65 7.28
C SER A 35 -13.26 -5.06 7.88
N ILE A 36 -13.17 -6.11 7.05
CA ILE A 36 -13.19 -7.50 7.52
C ILE A 36 -11.97 -7.80 8.40
N ALA A 37 -10.79 -7.29 8.05
CA ALA A 37 -9.59 -7.47 8.86
C ALA A 37 -9.71 -6.80 10.24
N LEU A 38 -10.35 -5.62 10.31
CA LEU A 38 -10.66 -4.94 11.56
C LEU A 38 -11.67 -5.73 12.41
N GLU A 39 -12.71 -6.27 11.78
CA GLU A 39 -13.73 -7.10 12.43
C GLU A 39 -13.11 -8.40 13.01
N ALA A 40 -12.17 -8.99 12.28
CA ALA A 40 -11.41 -10.17 12.71
C ALA A 40 -10.32 -9.87 13.75
N LYS A 41 -10.15 -8.60 14.15
CA LYS A 41 -9.16 -8.13 15.13
C LYS A 41 -7.71 -8.53 14.79
N ILE A 42 -7.34 -8.43 13.51
CA ILE A 42 -5.93 -8.62 13.12
C ILE A 42 -5.06 -7.53 13.77
N ASP A 43 -3.88 -7.93 14.26
CA ASP A 43 -2.88 -7.00 14.75
C ASP A 43 -2.02 -6.50 13.59
N PHE A 44 -2.23 -5.26 13.16
CA PHE A 44 -1.43 -4.66 12.08
C PHE A 44 0.01 -4.28 12.49
N GLY A 45 0.37 -4.41 13.77
CA GLY A 45 1.73 -4.18 14.26
C GLY A 45 2.67 -5.38 14.07
N LEU A 46 2.13 -6.56 13.84
CA LEU A 46 2.90 -7.80 13.65
C LEU A 46 3.21 -8.07 12.18
N ASN A 47 4.34 -8.73 11.90
CA ASN A 47 4.68 -9.15 10.54
C ASN A 47 3.69 -10.20 10.02
N TRP A 48 3.56 -10.31 8.69
CA TRP A 48 2.69 -11.30 8.05
C TRP A 48 2.90 -12.73 8.57
N SER A 49 4.15 -13.16 8.75
CA SER A 49 4.50 -14.50 9.24
C SER A 49 4.20 -14.72 10.73
N GLN A 50 3.95 -13.65 11.48
CA GLN A 50 3.64 -13.71 12.91
C GLN A 50 2.11 -13.68 13.17
N GLN A 51 1.31 -13.48 12.13
CA GLN A 51 -0.15 -13.48 12.23
C GLN A 51 -0.67 -14.89 12.51
N ASP A 52 -1.75 -14.98 13.27
CA ASP A 52 -2.44 -16.24 13.50
C ASP A 52 -3.01 -16.79 12.17
N PRO A 53 -2.56 -17.97 11.71
CA PRO A 53 -2.97 -18.52 10.41
C PRO A 53 -4.48 -18.83 10.37
N GLY A 54 -5.09 -19.14 11.52
CA GLY A 54 -6.53 -19.37 11.62
C GLY A 54 -7.34 -18.12 11.33
N THR A 55 -6.91 -16.98 11.88
CA THR A 55 -7.52 -15.67 11.69
C THR A 55 -7.39 -15.20 10.24
N VAL A 56 -6.20 -15.36 9.65
CA VAL A 56 -5.98 -15.06 8.23
C VAL A 56 -6.90 -15.90 7.34
N ALA A 57 -6.99 -17.21 7.59
CA ALA A 57 -7.87 -18.10 6.82
C ALA A 57 -9.36 -17.70 6.93
N LYS A 58 -9.82 -17.30 8.13
CA LYS A 58 -11.19 -16.78 8.34
C LYS A 58 -11.44 -15.53 7.49
N ILE A 59 -10.53 -14.56 7.49
CA ILE A 59 -10.66 -13.34 6.69
C ILE A 59 -10.75 -13.66 5.20
N LEU A 60 -9.88 -14.54 4.70
CA LEU A 60 -9.88 -14.94 3.29
C LEU A 60 -11.21 -15.57 2.87
N ARG A 61 -11.80 -16.39 3.75
CA ARG A 61 -13.10 -17.02 3.52
C ARG A 61 -14.24 -16.00 3.56
N VAL A 62 -14.32 -15.17 4.60
CA VAL A 62 -15.37 -14.16 4.76
C VAL A 62 -15.34 -13.12 3.63
N ALA A 63 -14.15 -12.73 3.17
CA ALA A 63 -14.01 -11.81 2.05
C ALA A 63 -14.53 -12.40 0.73
N GLY A 64 -14.32 -13.69 0.49
CA GLY A 64 -14.88 -14.39 -0.67
C GLY A 64 -16.39 -14.54 -0.59
N GLU A 65 -16.94 -14.77 0.61
CA GLU A 65 -18.38 -14.85 0.85
C GLU A 65 -19.08 -13.48 0.69
N ARG A 66 -18.48 -12.39 1.18
CA ARG A 66 -19.05 -11.03 1.09
C ARG A 66 -18.95 -10.41 -0.30
N HIS A 67 -17.85 -10.64 -1.02
CA HIS A 67 -17.61 -10.02 -2.33
C HIS A 67 -17.45 -11.08 -3.41
N THR A 68 -18.46 -11.20 -4.26
CA THR A 68 -18.47 -12.15 -5.38
C THR A 68 -17.30 -11.96 -6.36
N HIS A 69 -16.75 -10.75 -6.43
CA HIS A 69 -15.56 -10.43 -7.21
C HIS A 69 -14.29 -11.11 -6.68
N LEU A 70 -14.14 -11.29 -5.36
CA LEU A 70 -12.97 -11.90 -4.71
C LEU A 70 -13.07 -13.42 -4.56
N ASN A 71 -14.03 -14.04 -5.27
CA ASN A 71 -14.27 -15.46 -5.18
C ASN A 71 -13.04 -16.32 -5.54
N ALA A 72 -12.92 -17.45 -4.85
CA ALA A 72 -11.89 -18.47 -5.10
C ALA A 72 -11.93 -19.02 -6.55
N LYS A 73 -13.08 -18.94 -7.22
CA LYS A 73 -13.24 -19.31 -8.64
C LYS A 73 -12.44 -18.40 -9.59
N ARG A 74 -12.34 -17.11 -9.25
CA ARG A 74 -11.62 -16.10 -10.06
C ARG A 74 -10.17 -15.99 -9.61
N TYR A 75 -9.93 -16.01 -8.30
CA TYR A 75 -8.61 -15.90 -7.70
C TYR A 75 -8.27 -17.18 -6.91
N PRO A 76 -7.53 -18.14 -7.49
CA PRO A 76 -7.20 -19.39 -6.83
C PRO A 76 -6.42 -19.14 -5.53
N ARG A 77 -6.74 -19.90 -4.48
CA ARG A 77 -6.16 -19.74 -3.14
C ARG A 77 -6.37 -18.35 -2.52
N ASN A 78 -7.34 -17.58 -2.99
CA ASN A 78 -7.64 -16.23 -2.52
C ASN A 78 -6.41 -15.31 -2.53
N TRP A 79 -5.54 -15.48 -3.54
CA TRP A 79 -4.25 -14.76 -3.58
C TRP A 79 -4.42 -13.23 -3.62
N ALA A 80 -5.50 -12.75 -4.24
CA ALA A 80 -5.82 -11.33 -4.33
C ALA A 80 -6.11 -10.73 -2.96
N THR A 81 -7.00 -11.37 -2.19
CA THR A 81 -7.35 -10.98 -0.82
C THR A 81 -6.11 -11.04 0.10
N ALA A 82 -5.31 -12.10 -0.03
CA ALA A 82 -4.08 -12.24 0.75
C ALA A 82 -3.07 -11.12 0.43
N ALA A 83 -2.90 -10.77 -0.85
CA ALA A 83 -1.99 -9.70 -1.26
C ALA A 83 -2.48 -8.32 -0.79
N MET A 84 -3.80 -8.05 -0.81
CA MET A 84 -4.37 -6.83 -0.23
C MET A 84 -4.06 -6.76 1.27
N LEU A 85 -4.36 -7.82 2.02
CA LEU A 85 -4.13 -7.88 3.46
C LEU A 85 -2.65 -7.71 3.82
N GLN A 86 -1.77 -8.40 3.08
CA GLN A 86 -0.33 -8.29 3.28
C GLN A 86 0.18 -6.87 3.04
N ARG A 87 -0.35 -6.15 2.05
CA ARG A 87 -0.02 -4.75 1.81
C ARG A 87 -0.41 -3.86 3.00
N TYR A 88 -1.58 -4.09 3.61
CA TYR A 88 -2.01 -3.34 4.78
C TYR A 88 -1.11 -3.56 6.00
N ILE A 89 -0.78 -4.82 6.28
CA ILE A 89 0.09 -5.20 7.39
C ILE A 89 1.48 -4.59 7.20
N ASN A 90 2.07 -4.74 6.00
CA ASN A 90 3.39 -4.19 5.71
C ASN A 90 3.44 -2.65 5.76
N SER A 91 2.34 -1.97 5.40
CA SER A 91 2.26 -0.51 5.48
C SER A 91 2.24 0.01 6.91
N LYS A 92 1.73 -0.77 7.87
CA LYS A 92 1.62 -0.37 9.28
C LYS A 92 2.78 -0.87 10.15
N ALA A 93 3.36 -2.02 9.82
CA ALA A 93 4.53 -2.57 10.52
C ALA A 93 5.78 -1.65 10.44
N ASN A 94 5.88 -0.76 9.44
CA ASN A 94 6.98 0.20 9.29
C ASN A 94 6.50 1.66 9.30
N PRO A 95 6.19 2.24 10.49
CA PRO A 95 5.94 3.68 10.58
C PRO A 95 7.19 4.52 10.28
N SER A 96 8.39 3.93 10.34
CA SER A 96 9.67 4.61 10.12
C SER A 96 9.99 4.91 8.65
N SER A 97 9.39 4.21 7.68
CA SER A 97 9.68 4.41 6.25
C SER A 97 8.87 5.54 5.59
N GLY A 98 8.01 6.24 6.35
CA GLY A 98 6.93 7.05 5.79
C GLY A 98 6.91 8.56 6.03
N VAL A 99 7.64 9.15 7.00
CA VAL A 99 7.59 10.62 7.23
C VAL A 99 8.92 11.22 7.74
N SER A 100 10.07 10.70 7.29
CA SER A 100 11.33 11.48 7.31
C SER A 100 11.64 12.10 5.94
N ARG A 101 10.62 12.24 5.08
CA ARG A 101 10.58 13.26 4.02
C ARG A 101 9.97 14.56 4.54
N ARG A 102 10.31 14.95 5.78
CA ARG A 102 10.48 16.38 6.09
C ARG A 102 11.59 16.89 5.18
N ARG A 103 11.23 17.16 3.92
CA ARG A 103 11.97 18.11 3.11
C ARG A 103 12.04 19.35 4.00
N LYS A 104 13.21 19.59 4.58
CA LYS A 104 13.67 20.94 4.86
C LYS A 104 13.57 21.67 3.53
N ARG A 105 12.37 22.16 3.19
CA ARG A 105 12.25 23.35 2.36
C ARG A 105 12.81 24.45 3.24
N VAL A 106 14.14 24.52 3.30
CA VAL A 106 14.80 25.79 3.58
C VAL A 106 14.42 26.65 2.39
N THR A 107 13.30 27.36 2.54
CA THR A 107 13.02 28.48 1.66
C THR A 107 14.25 29.38 1.75
N LYS A 108 14.72 29.85 0.59
CA LYS A 108 15.91 30.68 0.42
C LYS A 108 15.88 31.98 1.27
N VAL A 109 14.76 32.26 1.93
CA VAL A 109 14.52 33.38 2.84
C VAL A 109 15.16 33.17 4.22
N GLY A 110 15.23 31.95 4.74
CA GLY A 110 15.80 31.68 6.07
C GLY A 110 17.34 31.72 6.16
N ARG A 111 18.04 31.85 5.02
CA ARG A 111 19.52 31.90 4.99
C ARG A 111 20.08 33.30 5.23
N LEU A 112 19.29 34.36 5.02
CA LEU A 112 19.74 35.74 5.27
C LEU A 112 19.49 36.22 6.70
N GLU A 113 18.58 35.58 7.45
CA GLU A 113 18.26 35.96 8.82
C GLU A 113 19.30 35.40 9.83
N ALA A 114 19.81 34.19 9.59
CA ALA A 114 20.84 33.56 10.43
C ALA A 114 22.24 34.20 10.31
N GLU A 115 22.48 35.01 9.27
CA GLU A 115 23.74 35.76 9.10
C GLU A 115 23.67 37.16 9.74
N ARG A 116 22.46 37.66 10.01
CA ARG A 116 22.23 38.92 10.73
C ARG A 116 22.31 38.76 12.25
N GLU A 117 22.07 37.57 12.79
CA GLU A 117 22.17 37.28 14.23
C GLU A 117 23.61 37.15 14.77
N ARG A 118 24.65 37.17 13.92
CA ARG A 118 26.05 37.05 14.37
C ARG A 118 26.80 38.38 14.50
N MET A 119 26.13 39.51 14.28
CA MET A 119 26.73 40.85 14.38
C MET A 119 25.87 41.82 15.21
N ASP A 120 25.75 41.59 16.52
CA ASP A 120 25.32 42.58 17.54
C ASP A 120 25.52 41.88 18.91
N VAL A 121 26.68 41.90 19.58
CA VAL A 121 27.32 42.99 20.33
C VAL A 121 26.33 43.83 21.15
N ASP A 122 26.29 43.55 22.46
CA ASP A 122 25.84 44.38 23.58
C ASP A 122 24.45 45.04 23.53
N ARG A 123 23.46 44.43 24.20
CA ARG A 123 22.43 45.24 24.89
C ARG A 123 21.80 44.55 26.11
N PRO A 124 21.77 45.22 27.29
CA PRO A 124 21.44 44.59 28.58
C PRO A 124 19.94 44.42 28.83
N LEU A 125 19.67 43.51 29.77
CA LEU A 125 18.44 43.21 30.50
C LEU A 125 17.52 44.44 30.71
N ASN A 126 16.25 44.34 30.31
CA ASN A 126 15.20 45.06 31.02
C ASN A 126 13.89 44.27 31.08
N ASN A 127 13.44 44.12 32.32
CA ASN A 127 12.25 43.45 32.79
C ASN A 127 11.12 44.48 32.79
N ASN A 128 10.03 44.27 32.05
CA ASN A 128 8.75 44.88 32.43
C ASN A 128 7.55 44.18 31.79
N GLN A 129 6.62 43.82 32.68
CA GLN A 129 5.22 43.49 32.45
C GLN A 129 4.57 44.53 31.53
N ASP A 130 3.61 44.14 30.67
CA ASP A 130 2.26 44.72 30.67
C ASP A 130 1.34 44.08 29.61
N SER A 131 0.13 43.80 30.10
CA SER A 131 -1.20 43.68 29.48
C SER A 131 -1.40 43.83 27.96
N GLY A 132 -2.33 43.02 27.42
CA GLY A 132 -3.22 43.49 26.35
C GLY A 132 -3.71 42.42 25.37
N PRO A 133 -5.01 42.03 25.42
CA PRO A 133 -5.67 41.23 24.39
C PRO A 133 -6.33 42.15 23.36
N ALA A 134 -6.21 41.83 22.07
CA ALA A 134 -7.30 41.96 21.09
C ALA A 134 -6.79 41.73 19.66
N SER A 135 -7.68 41.13 18.88
CA SER A 135 -8.12 41.67 17.60
C SER A 135 -7.65 40.97 16.32
N LEU A 136 -8.66 40.82 15.45
CA LEU A 136 -8.57 40.89 13.99
C LEU A 136 -7.94 39.69 13.27
N PHE A 137 -8.68 38.59 13.20
CA PHE A 137 -8.67 37.78 11.98
C PHE A 137 -9.66 38.41 11.00
N ALA A 138 -9.14 39.38 10.24
CA ALA A 138 -9.75 39.84 9.00
C ALA A 138 -9.44 38.83 7.88
N ASP A 139 -10.44 38.68 7.01
CA ASP A 139 -10.46 38.09 5.69
C ASP A 139 -9.13 38.17 4.92
N ASP A 140 -8.78 37.12 4.16
CA ASP A 140 -8.26 37.35 2.81
C ASP A 140 -8.46 36.12 1.90
N ASP A 141 -9.10 36.44 0.79
CA ASP A 141 -9.47 35.70 -0.39
C ASP A 141 -8.23 35.29 -1.21
N VAL A 142 -8.05 34.00 -1.53
CA VAL A 142 -7.29 33.64 -2.74
C VAL A 142 -7.83 32.34 -3.37
N PRO A 143 -8.62 32.43 -4.45
CA PRO A 143 -8.88 31.28 -5.31
C PRO A 143 -7.61 31.00 -6.15
N ARG A 144 -6.93 29.88 -5.88
CA ARG A 144 -5.86 29.41 -6.76
C ARG A 144 -6.42 28.46 -7.80
N ASP A 145 -6.66 29.04 -8.97
CA ASP A 145 -6.64 28.39 -10.27
C ASP A 145 -5.45 27.42 -10.38
N LEU A 146 -5.74 26.14 -10.61
CA LEU A 146 -4.74 25.13 -10.95
C LEU A 146 -5.18 24.48 -12.25
N SER A 147 -4.99 25.24 -13.32
CA SER A 147 -4.80 24.72 -14.67
C SER A 147 -3.42 24.04 -14.72
N ASP A 148 -3.33 22.77 -14.31
CA ASP A 148 -2.14 21.94 -14.53
C ASP A 148 -2.38 21.04 -15.74
N ASP A 149 -1.99 21.63 -16.87
CA ASP A 149 -1.77 21.03 -18.16
C ASP A 149 -0.63 20.01 -18.06
N SER A 150 -0.93 18.74 -18.33
CA SER A 150 0.08 17.71 -18.49
C SER A 150 -0.34 16.80 -19.64
N GLU A 151 0.03 17.26 -20.83
CA GLU A 151 0.17 16.47 -22.04
C GLU A 151 0.93 15.19 -21.69
N ARG A 152 0.24 14.06 -21.80
CA ARG A 152 0.83 12.74 -21.51
C ARG A 152 1.23 12.13 -22.84
N GLU A 153 2.51 12.26 -23.14
CA GLU A 153 3.20 11.63 -24.26
C GLU A 153 2.89 10.11 -24.30
N ASP A 154 2.16 9.76 -25.35
CA ASP A 154 2.32 8.59 -26.20
C ASP A 154 3.71 7.96 -26.11
N ASN A 155 3.81 6.85 -25.38
CA ASN A 155 4.94 5.93 -25.49
C ASN A 155 4.48 4.68 -26.22
N GLU A 156 4.64 4.75 -27.54
CA GLU A 156 4.40 3.70 -28.52
C GLU A 156 5.40 2.54 -28.36
N LEU A 157 4.91 1.33 -28.65
CA LEU A 157 5.56 0.07 -28.95
C LEU A 157 7.08 -0.09 -28.71
N GLU A 158 7.44 -1.19 -28.05
CA GLU A 158 8.05 -2.32 -28.77
C GLU A 158 7.90 -3.63 -27.98
N ARG A 159 7.24 -4.60 -28.62
CA ARG A 159 7.21 -6.02 -28.21
C ARG A 159 8.39 -6.72 -28.87
N PRO A 160 9.32 -7.31 -28.11
CA PRO A 160 10.16 -8.38 -28.63
C PRO A 160 9.60 -9.76 -28.28
N ASP A 161 9.54 -10.57 -29.31
CA ASP A 161 9.03 -11.93 -29.42
C ASP A 161 9.56 -12.94 -28.39
N GLU A 162 8.68 -13.87 -28.01
CA GLU A 162 9.05 -15.12 -27.34
C GLU A 162 9.81 -16.06 -28.29
N PRO A 163 10.75 -16.85 -27.76
CA PRO A 163 10.65 -18.27 -28.08
C PRO A 163 10.85 -19.21 -26.87
N GLY A 164 9.83 -20.04 -26.65
CA GLY A 164 9.93 -21.49 -26.44
C GLY A 164 10.86 -22.01 -25.34
N SER A 165 10.30 -22.31 -24.17
CA SER A 165 10.90 -23.26 -23.22
C SER A 165 10.11 -24.57 -23.23
N VAL A 166 10.67 -25.53 -23.96
CA VAL A 166 10.26 -26.93 -24.02
C VAL A 166 10.84 -27.71 -22.84
N GLY A 167 10.04 -28.65 -22.33
CA GLY A 167 10.54 -29.89 -21.73
C GLY A 167 10.81 -29.89 -20.22
N SER A 168 10.04 -30.68 -19.48
CA SER A 168 10.46 -32.05 -19.14
C SER A 168 9.46 -32.66 -18.17
N ASN A 169 8.83 -33.73 -18.62
CA ASN A 169 8.03 -34.63 -17.82
C ASN A 169 9.00 -35.48 -16.99
N SER A 170 8.84 -35.51 -15.67
CA SER A 170 9.44 -36.56 -14.84
C SER A 170 8.32 -37.22 -14.07
N SER A 171 7.96 -38.41 -14.54
CA SER A 171 7.18 -39.41 -13.84
C SER A 171 7.89 -39.80 -12.55
N ASP A 172 7.12 -39.96 -11.47
CA ASP A 172 7.54 -40.66 -10.26
C ASP A 172 6.31 -41.44 -9.78
N GLU A 173 6.17 -42.66 -10.33
CA GLU A 173 5.19 -43.65 -9.90
C GLU A 173 5.84 -44.50 -8.81
N GLY A 174 5.56 -44.16 -7.55
CA GLY A 174 5.83 -45.01 -6.40
C GLY A 174 4.65 -45.95 -6.14
N ASP A 175 4.75 -47.16 -6.69
CA ASP A 175 3.86 -48.30 -6.43
C ASP A 175 4.28 -48.94 -5.10
N ASP A 176 3.66 -48.53 -3.99
CA ASP A 176 3.81 -49.18 -2.67
C ASP A 176 2.72 -50.25 -2.50
N GLN A 177 3.07 -51.48 -2.87
CA GLN A 177 2.31 -52.69 -2.55
C GLN A 177 2.29 -52.92 -1.03
N LEU A 178 1.10 -52.86 -0.44
CA LEU A 178 0.85 -53.33 0.92
C LEU A 178 0.63 -54.85 0.93
N PRO A 179 1.22 -55.60 1.89
CA PRO A 179 1.02 -57.04 2.01
C PRO A 179 -0.37 -57.34 2.57
N VAL A 180 -1.04 -58.30 1.93
CA VAL A 180 -2.32 -58.88 2.38
C VAL A 180 -2.01 -59.83 3.55
N ALA A 181 -2.66 -59.61 4.69
CA ALA A 181 -2.66 -60.57 5.80
C ALA A 181 -3.71 -61.65 5.52
N ASP A 182 -3.27 -62.90 5.58
CA ASP A 182 -4.05 -64.14 5.48
C ASP A 182 -4.72 -64.41 6.85
N ASP A 183 -6.02 -64.74 6.84
CA ASP A 183 -6.79 -65.26 8.00
C ASP A 183 -7.24 -66.69 7.69
#